data_AF-A0A7C8ZQ62-F1
#
_entry.id   AF-A0A7C8ZQ62-F1
#
_cell.length_a   1.000
_cell.length_b   1.000
_cell.length_c   1.000
_cell.angle_alpha   90.00
_cell.angle_beta   90.00
_cell.angle_gamma   90.00
#
_symmetry.space_group_name_H-M   'P 1'
#
loop_
_entity.id
_entity.type
_entity.pdbx_description
1 polymer ?
#
loop_
_entity_poly.entity_id
_entity_poly.type
_entity_poly.pdbx_seq_one_letter_code
_entity_poly.pdbx_strand_id
1 'polypeptide(L)'
;LPCKRIPKLKVPLNCLYVNYGLGYDCGVGDYKVVRIVHFLSGATVGREAMEVMVYSLRTDSWKLVKQNFLDYGTPKSKDGALVNSNLLHWLFWSYTLNDHRIAGFDVCSEEWSEVPMLEYFEGNDSRVDSRKHDRVDMGVLDGCLCLVIRDYGNFPGQNV
;
A
#
# COMPACT_ATOMS: atom_id res chain seq x y z
N LEU A 1 -14.36 -21.57 -14.75
CA LEU A 1 -13.74 -21.47 -13.40
C LEU A 1 -14.81 -20.98 -12.43
N PRO A 2 -14.94 -21.57 -11.22
CA PRO A 2 -15.84 -21.05 -10.20
C PRO A 2 -15.38 -19.65 -9.76
N CYS A 3 -16.34 -18.78 -9.41
CA CYS A 3 -16.07 -17.42 -8.95
C CYS A 3 -16.81 -17.19 -7.63
N LYS A 4 -16.13 -16.60 -6.63
CA LYS A 4 -16.75 -16.17 -5.38
C LYS A 4 -16.77 -14.65 -5.32
N ARG A 5 -17.94 -14.10 -4.97
CA ARG A 5 -18.13 -12.67 -4.76
C ARG A 5 -17.92 -12.35 -3.28
N ILE A 6 -16.99 -11.44 -3.00
CA ILE A 6 -16.74 -10.94 -1.65
C ILE A 6 -17.86 -9.94 -1.28
N PRO A 7 -18.40 -9.97 -0.05
CA PRO A 7 -19.36 -8.98 0.44
C PRO A 7 -18.80 -7.56 0.29
N LYS A 8 -19.60 -6.66 -0.30
CA LYS A 8 -19.20 -5.27 -0.46
C LYS A 8 -19.13 -4.58 0.90
N LEU A 9 -17.99 -3.96 1.20
CA LEU A 9 -17.87 -3.05 2.33
C LEU A 9 -18.11 -1.61 1.84
N LYS A 10 -18.85 -0.81 2.62
CA LYS A 10 -19.08 0.60 2.28
C LYS A 10 -17.76 1.36 2.30
N VAL A 11 -17.58 2.26 1.35
CA VAL A 11 -16.48 3.24 1.36
C VAL A 11 -16.97 4.52 2.05
N PRO A 12 -16.09 5.25 2.76
CA PRO A 12 -16.39 6.59 3.24
C PRO A 12 -16.79 7.53 2.09
N LEU A 13 -17.66 8.50 2.35
CA LEU A 13 -18.09 9.50 1.35
C LEU A 13 -16.90 10.29 0.76
N ASN A 14 -15.88 10.57 1.58
CA ASN A 14 -14.68 11.30 1.19
C ASN A 14 -13.53 10.36 0.77
N CYS A 15 -13.86 9.19 0.22
CA CYS A 15 -12.87 8.22 -0.25
C CYS A 15 -12.02 8.81 -1.39
N LEU A 16 -10.70 8.75 -1.24
CA LEU A 16 -9.74 9.16 -2.24
C LEU A 16 -9.41 7.99 -3.18
N TYR A 17 -9.04 6.85 -2.58
CA TYR A 17 -8.70 5.62 -3.29
C TYR A 17 -8.73 4.41 -2.35
N VAL A 18 -8.81 3.23 -2.95
CA VAL A 18 -8.83 1.94 -2.24
C VAL A 18 -7.81 1.03 -2.90
N ASN A 19 -6.98 0.39 -2.09
CA ASN A 19 -6.03 -0.64 -2.51
C ASN A 19 -6.39 -1.97 -1.84
N TYR A 20 -6.08 -3.07 -2.50
CA TYR A 20 -6.33 -4.41 -2.02
C TYR A 20 -5.05 -5.24 -1.99
N GLY A 21 -5.08 -6.34 -1.25
CA GLY A 21 -4.08 -7.39 -1.32
C GLY A 21 -4.75 -8.72 -0.97
N LEU A 22 -4.40 -9.79 -1.66
CA LEU A 22 -4.89 -11.14 -1.40
C LEU A 22 -3.73 -11.99 -0.89
N GLY A 23 -3.89 -12.59 0.29
CA GLY A 23 -2.92 -13.50 0.88
C GLY A 23 -3.58 -14.77 1.40
N TYR A 24 -2.74 -15.74 1.77
CA TYR A 24 -3.14 -17.03 2.32
C TYR A 24 -2.52 -17.22 3.70
N ASP A 25 -3.39 -17.37 4.70
CA ASP A 25 -3.05 -17.74 6.06
C ASP A 25 -2.93 -19.27 6.12
N CYS A 26 -1.70 -19.76 5.98
CA CYS A 26 -1.40 -21.19 5.98
C CYS A 26 -1.59 -21.84 7.35
N GLY A 27 -1.50 -21.07 8.44
CA GLY A 27 -1.66 -21.57 9.81
C GLY A 27 -3.09 -22.04 10.08
N VAL A 28 -4.07 -21.43 9.41
CA VAL A 28 -5.48 -21.74 9.61
C VAL A 28 -6.24 -22.11 8.33
N GLY A 29 -5.52 -22.19 7.21
CA GLY A 29 -6.04 -22.60 5.91
C GLY A 29 -7.04 -21.63 5.29
N ASP A 30 -6.78 -20.32 5.40
CA ASP A 30 -7.76 -19.28 5.04
C ASP A 30 -7.20 -18.28 4.03
N TYR A 31 -7.98 -17.95 3.01
CA TYR A 31 -7.66 -16.82 2.13
C TYR A 31 -8.17 -15.53 2.76
N LYS A 32 -7.30 -14.52 2.84
CA LYS A 32 -7.65 -13.23 3.39
C LYS A 32 -7.43 -12.13 2.37
N VAL A 33 -8.39 -11.19 2.32
CA VAL A 33 -8.27 -9.98 1.51
C VAL A 33 -8.07 -8.80 2.44
N VAL A 34 -6.95 -8.11 2.29
CA VAL A 34 -6.67 -6.84 2.94
C VAL A 34 -7.21 -5.73 2.04
N ARG A 35 -7.91 -4.77 2.64
CA ARG A 35 -8.44 -3.57 2.01
C ARG A 35 -7.94 -2.36 2.77
N ILE A 36 -7.26 -1.46 2.07
CA ILE A 36 -6.76 -0.20 2.60
C ILE A 36 -7.52 0.94 1.93
N VAL A 37 -8.17 1.79 2.71
CA VAL A 37 -8.91 2.95 2.21
C VAL A 37 -8.27 4.22 2.71
N HIS A 38 -8.01 5.14 1.78
CA HIS A 38 -7.62 6.50 2.09
C HIS A 38 -8.81 7.43 1.89
N PHE A 39 -9.07 8.33 2.85
CA PHE A 39 -10.18 9.27 2.80
C PHE A 39 -9.85 10.57 3.52
N LEU A 40 -10.48 11.69 3.13
CA LEU A 40 -10.29 12.95 3.82
C LEU A 40 -11.00 12.94 5.18
N SER A 41 -10.23 13.20 6.25
CA SER A 41 -10.77 13.32 7.58
C SER A 41 -11.49 14.65 7.75
N GLY A 42 -12.78 14.60 8.09
CA GLY A 42 -13.56 15.80 8.43
C GLY A 42 -13.15 16.46 9.75
N ALA A 43 -12.37 15.76 10.59
CA ALA A 43 -11.96 16.27 11.90
C ALA A 43 -10.81 17.29 11.79
N THR A 44 -10.01 17.23 10.73
CA THR A 44 -8.89 18.15 10.49
C THR A 44 -8.78 18.43 9.00
N VAL A 45 -9.02 19.69 8.61
CA VAL A 45 -8.92 20.14 7.21
C VAL A 45 -7.56 19.77 6.63
N GLY A 46 -7.55 19.02 5.53
CA GLY A 46 -6.35 18.69 4.77
C GLY A 46 -5.57 17.44 5.21
N ARG A 47 -6.04 16.68 6.22
CA ARG A 47 -5.42 15.37 6.54
C ARG A 47 -6.19 14.19 5.95
N GLU A 48 -5.44 13.30 5.31
CA GLU A 48 -5.91 11.97 4.92
C GLU A 48 -5.93 11.06 6.16
N ALA A 49 -6.94 10.20 6.24
CA ALA A 49 -7.03 9.11 7.19
C ALA A 49 -7.03 7.78 6.44
N MET A 50 -6.54 6.73 7.11
CA MET A 50 -6.44 5.38 6.57
C MET A 50 -7.25 4.39 7.40
N GLU A 51 -8.05 3.57 6.73
CA GLU A 51 -8.77 2.43 7.32
C GLU A 51 -8.24 1.13 6.69
N VAL A 52 -7.95 0.13 7.53
CA VAL A 52 -7.48 -1.20 7.10
C VAL A 52 -8.49 -2.23 7.55
N MET A 53 -9.06 -2.96 6.59
CA MET A 53 -10.04 -4.02 6.82
C MET A 53 -9.52 -5.33 6.25
N VAL A 54 -9.69 -6.42 6.98
CA VAL A 54 -9.33 -7.77 6.53
C VAL A 54 -10.61 -8.59 6.38
N TYR A 55 -10.85 -9.12 5.19
CA TYR A 55 -11.87 -10.11 4.94
C TYR A 55 -11.28 -11.51 5.09
N SER A 56 -11.94 -12.37 5.86
CA SER A 56 -11.62 -13.80 5.94
C SER A 56 -12.61 -14.58 5.07
N LEU A 57 -12.09 -15.41 4.18
CA LEU A 57 -12.91 -16.29 3.34
C LEU A 57 -13.66 -17.32 4.18
N ARG A 58 -13.00 -17.82 5.22
CA ARG A 58 -13.49 -18.83 6.14
C ARG A 58 -14.63 -18.32 7.03
N THR A 59 -14.54 -17.10 7.55
CA THR A 59 -15.61 -16.53 8.39
C THR A 59 -16.63 -15.71 7.60
N ASP A 60 -16.36 -15.47 6.31
CA ASP A 60 -17.16 -14.64 5.41
C ASP A 60 -17.47 -13.25 5.97
N SER A 61 -16.49 -12.64 6.64
CA SER A 61 -16.67 -11.38 7.36
C SER A 61 -15.47 -10.47 7.26
N TRP A 62 -15.74 -9.16 7.38
CA TRP A 62 -14.73 -8.11 7.45
C TRP A 62 -14.41 -7.78 8.91
N LYS A 63 -13.13 -7.57 9.21
CA LYS A 63 -12.61 -7.16 10.51
C LYS A 63 -11.75 -5.90 10.35
N LEU A 64 -11.92 -4.93 11.25
CA LEU A 64 -11.05 -3.76 11.34
C LEU A 64 -9.72 -4.15 11.99
N VAL A 65 -8.61 -3.75 11.38
CA VAL A 65 -7.26 -3.97 11.91
C VAL A 65 -6.63 -2.63 12.29
N LYS A 66 -5.96 -2.61 13.44
CA LYS A 66 -5.24 -1.41 13.89
C LYS A 66 -4.02 -1.19 13.02
N GLN A 67 -3.73 0.08 12.74
CA GLN A 67 -2.58 0.50 11.96
C GLN A 67 -1.88 1.63 12.72
N ASN A 68 -0.55 1.65 12.69
CA ASN A 68 0.26 2.58 13.48
C ASN A 68 0.82 3.75 12.62
N PHE A 69 0.59 3.75 11.32
CA PHE A 69 1.16 4.68 10.33
C PHE A 69 0.15 5.79 9.96
N LEU A 70 -0.20 6.62 10.94
CA LEU A 70 -1.24 7.64 10.80
C LEU A 70 -0.91 8.76 9.79
N ASP A 71 0.35 8.90 9.36
CA ASP A 71 0.84 9.92 8.46
C ASP A 71 1.22 9.39 7.07
N TYR A 72 0.77 8.19 6.70
CA TYR A 72 1.14 7.54 5.44
C TYR A 72 0.00 7.66 4.41
N GLY A 73 0.32 8.13 3.21
CA GLY A 73 -0.51 7.96 2.01
C GLY A 73 -0.04 6.75 1.19
N THR A 74 -0.87 6.16 0.33
CA THR A 74 -0.37 5.22 -0.69
C THR A 74 -0.51 5.83 -2.07
N PRO A 75 0.39 5.54 -3.03
CA PRO A 75 0.16 5.91 -4.41
C PRO A 75 -1.17 5.32 -4.88
N LYS A 76 -1.91 6.10 -5.67
CA LYS A 76 -3.26 5.73 -6.09
C LYS A 76 -3.25 4.41 -6.88
N SER A 77 -4.10 3.47 -6.47
CA SER A 77 -4.36 2.22 -7.19
C SER A 77 -3.14 1.30 -7.33
N LYS A 78 -2.34 1.21 -6.26
CA LYS A 78 -1.24 0.25 -6.13
C LYS A 78 -1.63 -0.84 -5.12
N ASP A 79 -2.12 -1.96 -5.65
CA ASP A 79 -2.44 -3.14 -4.85
C ASP A 79 -1.16 -3.79 -4.26
N GLY A 80 -1.35 -4.61 -3.22
CA GLY A 80 -0.26 -5.16 -2.43
C GLY A 80 0.51 -6.26 -3.16
N ALA A 81 1.84 -6.20 -3.08
CA ALA A 81 2.75 -7.20 -3.59
C ALA A 81 2.87 -8.39 -2.62
N LEU A 82 2.57 -9.60 -3.07
CA LEU A 82 2.54 -10.80 -2.22
C LEU A 82 3.85 -11.59 -2.24
N VAL A 83 4.49 -11.71 -1.09
CA VAL A 83 5.69 -12.52 -0.85
C VAL A 83 5.32 -13.71 0.05
N ASN A 84 5.90 -14.89 -0.21
CA ASN A 84 5.73 -16.11 0.61
C ASN A 84 4.28 -16.55 0.85
N SER A 85 3.35 -16.16 -0.02
CA SER A 85 1.90 -16.42 0.07
C SER A 85 1.13 -15.71 1.19
N ASN A 86 1.78 -15.18 2.23
CA ASN A 86 1.11 -14.52 3.36
C ASN A 86 1.51 -13.05 3.57
N LEU A 87 2.67 -12.62 3.07
CA LEU A 87 3.23 -11.31 3.40
C LEU A 87 2.97 -10.31 2.27
N LEU A 88 1.99 -9.43 2.48
CA LEU A 88 1.62 -8.39 1.54
C LEU A 88 2.41 -7.11 1.80
N HIS A 89 2.95 -6.48 0.77
CA HIS A 89 3.69 -5.22 0.89
C HIS A 89 3.02 -4.11 0.09
N TRP A 90 3.01 -2.90 0.65
CA TRP A 90 2.62 -1.70 -0.06
C TRP A 90 3.71 -0.64 0.03
N LEU A 91 3.80 0.17 -1.01
CA LEU A 91 4.56 1.40 -1.00
C LEU A 91 3.67 2.51 -0.43
N PHE A 92 4.19 3.22 0.57
CA PHE A 92 3.57 4.36 1.20
C PHE A 92 4.44 5.60 1.01
N TRP A 93 3.83 6.77 1.15
CA TRP A 93 4.51 8.05 1.30
C TRP A 93 4.28 8.58 2.71
N SER A 94 5.34 8.78 3.47
CA SER A 94 5.27 9.46 4.76
C SER A 94 5.25 10.96 4.55
N TYR A 95 4.18 11.63 4.98
CA TYR A 95 4.12 13.09 4.93
C TYR A 95 5.07 13.74 5.93
N THR A 96 5.41 13.07 7.03
CA THR A 96 6.33 13.61 8.05
C THR A 96 7.78 13.51 7.62
N LEU A 97 8.19 12.38 7.06
CA LEU A 97 9.55 12.15 6.57
C LEU A 97 9.76 12.71 5.16
N ASN A 98 8.66 12.97 4.43
CA ASN A 98 8.68 13.40 3.03
C ASN A 98 9.45 12.40 2.14
N ASP A 99 9.22 11.10 2.36
CA ASP A 99 9.89 10.00 1.67
C ASP A 99 8.97 8.77 1.53
N HIS A 100 9.36 7.86 0.64
CA HIS A 100 8.73 6.56 0.46
C HIS A 100 9.06 5.61 1.61
N ARG A 101 8.08 4.80 2.01
CA ARG A 101 8.20 3.78 3.05
C ARG A 101 7.54 2.50 2.56
N ILE A 102 8.09 1.36 2.94
CA ILE A 102 7.50 0.05 2.62
C ILE A 102 7.00 -0.52 3.94
N ALA A 103 5.71 -0.86 3.98
CA ALA A 103 5.17 -1.63 5.09
C ALA A 103 4.61 -2.96 4.57
N GLY A 104 4.98 -4.02 5.28
CA GLY A 104 4.45 -5.37 5.12
C GLY A 104 3.30 -5.62 6.08
N PHE A 105 2.31 -6.38 5.64
CA PHE A 105 1.22 -6.92 6.45
C PHE A 105 1.23 -8.44 6.32
N ASP A 106 1.40 -9.13 7.44
CA ASP A 106 1.31 -10.58 7.48
C ASP A 106 -0.15 -10.98 7.71
N VAL A 107 -0.77 -11.66 6.75
CA VAL A 107 -2.17 -12.09 6.88
C VAL A 107 -2.35 -13.20 7.92
N CYS A 108 -1.30 -13.92 8.31
CA CYS A 108 -1.35 -14.95 9.34
C CYS A 108 -1.48 -14.33 10.73
N SER A 109 -0.59 -13.40 11.09
CA SER A 109 -0.61 -12.72 12.38
C SER A 109 -1.55 -11.51 12.42
N GLU A 110 -1.91 -10.98 11.25
CA GLU A 110 -2.62 -9.70 11.09
C GLU A 110 -1.83 -8.51 11.66
N GLU A 111 -0.51 -8.57 11.56
CA GLU A 111 0.41 -7.55 12.06
C GLU A 111 1.17 -6.84 10.95
N TRP A 112 1.52 -5.59 11.22
CA TRP A 112 2.32 -4.74 10.35
C TRP A 112 3.80 -4.84 10.68
N SER A 113 4.64 -4.73 9.66
CA SER A 113 6.10 -4.62 9.76
C SER A 113 6.60 -3.51 8.83
N GLU A 114 7.64 -2.78 9.22
CA GLU A 114 8.35 -1.89 8.30
C GLU A 114 9.47 -2.67 7.62
N VAL A 115 9.60 -2.47 6.31
CA VAL A 115 10.74 -2.95 5.53
C VAL A 115 11.66 -1.76 5.29
N PRO A 116 12.95 -1.85 5.68
CA PRO A 116 13.91 -0.79 5.39
C PRO A 116 13.94 -0.45 3.90
N MET A 117 13.84 0.84 3.59
CA MET A 117 14.05 1.34 2.23
C MET A 117 15.53 1.14 1.86
N LEU A 118 15.82 0.76 0.61
CA LEU A 118 17.20 0.74 0.12
C LEU A 118 17.74 2.18 0.06
N GLU A 119 19.04 2.36 0.34
CA GLU A 119 19.76 3.65 0.40
C GLU A 119 19.63 4.53 -0.86
N TYR A 120 19.13 3.98 -1.97
CA TYR A 120 18.93 4.69 -3.24
C TYR A 120 18.04 5.94 -3.12
N PHE A 121 17.17 6.02 -2.11
CA PHE A 121 16.28 7.16 -1.89
C PHE A 121 16.86 8.24 -0.96
N GLU A 122 18.03 8.03 -0.36
CA GLU A 122 18.69 9.00 0.55
C GLU A 122 19.34 10.19 -0.19
N GLY A 123 19.10 10.32 -1.49
CA GLY A 123 19.56 11.43 -2.32
C GLY A 123 18.71 12.69 -2.15
N ASN A 124 19.33 13.76 -1.63
CA ASN A 124 18.83 15.13 -1.46
C ASN A 124 18.40 15.84 -2.78
N ASP A 125 17.43 15.30 -3.53
CA ASP A 125 16.71 16.14 -4.50
C ASP A 125 15.58 16.87 -3.77
N SER A 126 15.94 18.04 -3.24
CA SER A 126 15.15 18.95 -2.40
C SER A 126 14.00 19.65 -3.12
N ARG A 127 13.57 19.14 -4.27
CA ARG A 127 12.38 19.64 -4.96
C ARG A 127 11.21 18.76 -4.56
N VAL A 128 10.25 19.37 -3.87
CA VAL A 128 8.90 18.83 -3.62
C VAL A 128 8.24 18.65 -4.98
N ASP A 129 8.60 17.58 -5.67
CA ASP A 129 7.98 17.19 -6.92
C ASP A 129 6.91 16.16 -6.58
N SER A 130 5.65 16.58 -6.68
CA SER A 130 4.48 15.71 -6.57
C SER A 130 4.54 14.48 -7.50
N ARG A 131 5.47 14.47 -8.47
CA ARG A 131 5.76 13.34 -9.36
C ARG A 131 6.61 12.23 -8.71
N LYS A 132 7.14 12.37 -7.47
CA LYS A 132 7.89 11.29 -6.81
C LYS A 132 7.04 10.04 -6.55
N HIS A 133 5.72 10.19 -6.37
CA HIS A 133 4.79 9.07 -6.17
C HIS A 133 4.71 8.11 -7.35
N ASP A 134 4.83 8.62 -8.58
CA ASP A 134 4.68 7.83 -9.82
C ASP A 134 6.02 7.26 -10.35
N ARG A 135 7.13 7.56 -9.66
CA ARG A 135 8.46 7.11 -10.07
C ARG A 135 8.79 5.70 -9.59
N VAL A 136 8.11 5.19 -8.58
CA VAL A 136 8.44 3.90 -7.97
C VAL A 136 7.24 2.97 -8.07
N ASP A 137 7.46 1.80 -8.67
CA ASP A 137 6.51 0.70 -8.67
C ASP A 137 7.05 -0.45 -7.81
N MET A 138 6.14 -1.24 -7.26
CA MET A 138 6.47 -2.39 -6.43
C MET A 138 5.94 -3.66 -7.09
N GLY A 139 6.73 -4.72 -7.05
CA GLY A 139 6.36 -6.02 -7.60
C GLY A 139 7.06 -7.16 -6.89
N VAL A 140 6.92 -8.35 -7.44
CA VAL A 140 7.57 -9.57 -6.94
C VAL A 140 8.31 -10.23 -8.09
N LEU A 141 9.60 -10.50 -7.88
CA LEU A 141 10.48 -11.17 -8.83
C LEU A 141 11.16 -12.33 -8.11
N ASP A 142 10.94 -13.56 -8.58
CA ASP A 142 11.50 -14.79 -7.98
C ASP A 142 11.23 -14.94 -6.48
N GLY A 143 10.01 -14.56 -6.05
CA GLY A 143 9.62 -14.58 -4.64
C GLY A 143 10.20 -13.44 -3.78
N CYS A 144 11.06 -12.59 -4.36
CA CYS A 144 11.59 -11.41 -3.69
C CYS A 144 10.79 -10.16 -4.04
N LEU A 145 10.69 -9.24 -3.09
CA LEU A 145 10.15 -7.91 -3.36
C LEU A 145 11.10 -7.17 -4.31
N CYS A 146 10.56 -6.55 -5.36
CA CYS A 146 11.33 -5.73 -6.28
C CYS A 146 10.75 -4.32 -6.39
N LEU A 147 11.63 -3.34 -6.56
CA LEU A 147 11.28 -1.96 -6.86
C LEU A 147 11.66 -1.65 -8.30
N VAL A 148 10.74 -1.05 -9.05
CA VAL A 148 10.97 -0.57 -10.40
C VAL A 148 10.94 0.95 -10.39
N ILE A 149 12.07 1.56 -10.72
CA ILE A 149 12.19 3.02 -10.73
C ILE A 149 12.08 3.50 -12.18
N ARG A 150 11.12 4.38 -12.43
CA ARG A 150 10.94 5.05 -13.71
C ARG A 150 11.82 6.29 -13.72
N ASP A 151 12.89 6.24 -14.51
CA ASP A 151 13.70 7.41 -14.80
C ASP A 151 13.08 8.17 -15.98
N TYR A 152 12.39 9.26 -15.65
CA TYR A 152 11.99 10.26 -16.64
C TYR A 152 13.16 11.23 -16.78
N GLY A 153 14.26 10.79 -17.41
CA GLY A 153 15.43 11.63 -17.60
C GLY A 153 15.05 13.01 -18.15
N ASN A 154 15.73 14.06 -17.71
CA ASN A 154 15.68 15.33 -18.43
C ASN A 154 16.19 15.05 -19.84
N PHE A 155 15.33 15.08 -20.86
CA PHE A 155 15.78 15.07 -22.24
C PHE A 155 16.73 16.25 -22.45
N PRO A 156 18.03 16.04 -22.73
CA PRO A 156 18.90 17.13 -23.12
C PRO A 156 18.51 17.51 -24.55
N GLY A 157 17.56 18.43 -24.71
CA GLY A 157 17.10 18.79 -26.06
C GLY A 157 15.94 19.76 -26.23
N GLN A 158 15.37 20.37 -25.19
CA GLN A 158 14.41 21.47 -25.39
C GLN A 158 14.95 22.78 -24.81
N ASN A 159 15.92 23.34 -25.54
CA ASN A 159 16.01 24.78 -25.70
C ASN A 159 15.33 25.11 -27.03
N VAL A 160 14.15 25.75 -26.99
CA VAL A 160 13.67 26.63 -28.05
C VAL A 160 13.18 27.90 -27.37
#